data_AF-Q9S3T0-F1
#
_entry.id   AF-Q9S3T0-F1
#
_cell.length_a   1.000
_cell.length_b   1.000
_cell.length_c   1.000
_cell.angle_alpha   90.00
_cell.angle_beta   90.00
_cell.angle_gamma   90.00
#
_symmetry.space_group_name_H-M   'P 1'
#
loop_
_entity.id
_entity.type
_entity.pdbx_description
1 polymer ?
#
loop_
_entity_poly.entity_id
_entity_poly.type
_entity_poly.pdbx_seq_one_letter_code
_entity_poly.pdbx_strand_id
1 'polypeptide(L)'
;MKNRNKTSHEDDYLLFKNRLSVKILLMMVYSILIIAGVYLFILKDNFANVVVAILDSFIYHDRDEAVAVYLRTFKAYEIWLFLIAVMGVFFMIFRRYLDSISKYFKEINRGIDTLVNEDANDIGLPPELASTERKINSIRHTLTKRKTDAELAEQRKNDLVMYLAHDLKTPLSSVIGYLNLLRDENQISEELREKYLSISLDKAERLEELINEFFEITRFNLSTSRLCTAKSI
;
A
#
# COMPACT_ATOMS: atom_id res chain seq x y z
N MET A 1 2.04 17.84 20.97
CA MET A 1 2.60 16.65 20.27
C MET A 1 2.55 16.70 18.74
N LYS A 2 1.93 17.71 18.09
CA LYS A 2 1.75 17.79 16.62
C LYS A 2 3.02 18.14 15.82
N ASN A 3 4.10 18.59 16.47
CA ASN A 3 5.28 19.14 15.78
C ASN A 3 6.37 18.12 15.41
N ARG A 4 6.48 16.97 16.10
CA ARG A 4 7.51 15.94 15.81
C ARG A 4 7.25 15.13 14.54
N ASN A 5 5.99 14.89 14.19
CA ASN A 5 5.66 14.14 12.97
C ASN A 5 5.87 14.95 11.69
N LYS A 6 5.75 16.29 11.77
CA LYS A 6 5.94 17.16 10.61
C LYS A 6 7.42 17.25 10.21
N THR A 7 8.31 17.38 11.19
CA THR A 7 9.76 17.40 10.96
C THR A 7 10.28 16.09 10.40
N SER A 8 9.84 14.94 10.94
CA SER A 8 10.26 13.62 10.42
C SER A 8 9.89 13.41 8.95
N HIS A 9 8.69 13.82 8.52
CA HIS A 9 8.28 13.67 7.12
C HIS A 9 9.06 14.56 6.16
N GLU A 10 9.43 15.78 6.59
CA GLU A 10 10.29 16.67 5.80
C GLU A 10 11.71 16.12 5.69
N ASP A 11 12.27 15.62 6.79
CA ASP A 11 13.62 15.01 6.82
C ASP A 11 13.70 13.78 5.90
N ASP A 12 12.68 12.94 5.92
CA ASP A 12 12.61 11.73 5.08
C ASP A 12 12.50 12.05 3.58
N TYR A 13 11.74 13.09 3.24
CA TYR A 13 11.64 13.58 1.86
C TYR A 13 12.97 14.19 1.39
N LEU A 14 13.66 14.93 2.26
CA LEU A 14 14.97 15.51 1.96
C LEU A 14 16.03 14.43 1.73
N LEU A 15 16.01 13.35 2.50
CA LEU A 15 16.90 12.20 2.30
C LEU A 15 16.65 11.50 0.95
N PHE A 16 15.38 11.25 0.60
CA PHE A 16 15.00 10.71 -0.71
C PHE A 16 15.47 11.62 -1.85
N LYS A 17 15.15 12.91 -1.75
CA LYS A 17 15.53 13.92 -2.74
C LYS A 17 17.05 13.98 -2.91
N ASN A 18 17.82 14.03 -1.82
CA ASN A 18 19.27 14.09 -1.91
C ASN A 18 19.89 12.87 -2.57
N ARG A 19 19.45 11.65 -2.22
CA ARG A 19 19.97 10.41 -2.84
C ARG A 19 19.64 10.36 -4.34
N LEU A 20 18.40 10.71 -4.71
CA LEU A 20 17.98 10.78 -6.10
C LEU A 20 18.75 11.87 -6.87
N SER A 21 18.90 13.06 -6.28
CA SER A 21 19.63 14.18 -6.86
C SER A 21 21.11 13.87 -7.08
N VAL A 22 21.79 13.18 -6.15
CA VAL A 22 23.20 12.77 -6.34
C VAL A 22 23.33 11.81 -7.52
N LYS A 23 22.44 10.82 -7.63
CA LYS A 23 22.47 9.86 -8.75
C LYS A 23 22.23 10.54 -10.10
N ILE A 24 21.30 11.49 -10.17
CA ILE A 24 21.04 12.30 -11.36
C ILE A 24 22.25 13.18 -11.69
N LEU A 25 22.86 13.81 -10.68
CA LEU A 25 24.03 14.67 -10.85
C LEU A 25 25.23 13.89 -11.42
N LEU A 26 25.49 12.69 -10.91
CA LEU A 26 26.53 11.80 -11.45
C LEU A 26 26.28 11.43 -12.93
N MET A 27 25.03 11.12 -13.29
CA MET A 27 24.67 10.85 -14.68
C MET A 27 24.83 12.09 -15.57
N MET A 28 24.49 13.28 -15.06
CA MET A 28 24.72 14.56 -15.75
C MET A 28 26.21 14.80 -15.98
N VAL A 29 27.04 14.66 -14.95
CA VAL A 29 28.50 14.84 -15.07
C VAL A 29 29.08 13.87 -16.09
N TYR A 30 28.69 12.60 -16.04
CA TYR A 30 29.11 11.59 -17.02
C TYR A 30 28.73 11.98 -18.45
N SER A 31 27.51 12.49 -18.66
CA SER A 31 27.09 12.96 -19.97
C SER A 31 27.86 14.17 -20.48
N ILE A 32 28.18 15.12 -19.60
CA ILE A 32 28.98 16.29 -19.93
C ILE A 32 30.39 15.85 -20.34
N LEU A 33 30.97 14.85 -19.65
CA LEU A 33 32.26 14.27 -20.02
C LEU A 33 32.21 13.58 -21.39
N ILE A 34 31.14 12.84 -21.71
CA ILE A 34 30.95 12.24 -23.04
C ILE A 34 30.86 13.34 -24.11
N ILE A 35 30.01 14.35 -23.89
CA ILE A 35 29.81 15.44 -24.85
C ILE A 35 31.11 16.21 -25.07
N ALA A 36 31.85 16.51 -24.00
CA ALA A 36 33.16 17.15 -24.08
C ALA A 36 34.18 16.28 -24.81
N GLY A 37 34.17 14.96 -24.58
CA GLY A 37 35.01 14.01 -25.30
C GLY A 37 34.70 13.96 -26.79
N VAL A 38 33.42 13.90 -27.17
CA VAL A 38 32.97 13.96 -28.57
C VAL A 38 33.35 15.29 -29.20
N TYR A 39 33.15 16.40 -28.50
CA TYR A 39 33.55 17.73 -28.96
C TYR A 39 35.05 17.84 -29.20
N LEU A 40 35.87 17.41 -28.23
CA LEU A 40 37.33 17.42 -28.36
C LEU A 40 37.82 16.51 -29.48
N PHE A 41 37.17 15.36 -29.70
CA PHE A 41 37.49 14.44 -30.79
C PHE A 41 37.19 15.04 -32.17
N ILE A 42 36.08 15.77 -32.29
CA ILE A 42 35.70 16.45 -33.53
C ILE A 42 36.64 17.65 -33.81
N LEU A 43 36.93 18.47 -32.79
CA LEU A 43 37.72 19.71 -32.92
C LEU A 43 39.23 19.49 -33.12
N LYS A 44 39.84 18.45 -32.49
CA LYS A 44 41.30 18.22 -32.52
C LYS A 44 41.82 17.56 -33.82
N ASP A 45 41.13 17.73 -34.95
CA ASP A 45 41.46 17.10 -36.24
C ASP A 45 41.49 15.56 -36.25
N ASN A 46 41.23 14.89 -35.12
CA ASN A 46 41.18 13.42 -35.04
C ASN A 46 40.07 12.88 -35.95
N PHE A 47 38.89 13.51 -35.92
CA PHE A 47 37.81 13.18 -36.83
C PHE A 47 38.20 13.42 -38.29
N ALA A 48 38.83 14.57 -38.60
CA ALA A 48 39.31 14.90 -39.94
C ALA A 48 40.29 13.83 -40.46
N ASN A 49 41.26 13.43 -39.64
CA ASN A 49 42.26 12.43 -39.98
C ASN A 49 41.63 11.05 -40.24
N VAL A 50 40.65 10.63 -39.43
CA VAL A 50 39.94 9.36 -39.63
C VAL A 50 39.13 9.38 -40.92
N VAL A 51 38.36 10.45 -41.18
CA VAL A 51 37.55 10.56 -42.39
C VAL A 51 38.43 10.64 -43.64
N VAL A 52 39.50 11.43 -43.61
CA VAL A 52 40.46 11.53 -44.71
C VAL A 52 41.17 10.19 -44.95
N ALA A 53 41.59 9.46 -43.91
CA ALA A 53 42.21 8.14 -44.07
C ALA A 53 41.25 7.12 -44.71
N ILE A 54 39.96 7.19 -44.38
CA ILE A 54 38.93 6.36 -45.03
C ILE A 54 38.76 6.76 -46.50
N LEU A 55 38.67 8.06 -46.80
CA LEU A 55 38.52 8.56 -48.17
C LEU A 55 39.72 8.24 -49.07
N ASP A 56 40.93 8.38 -48.52
CA ASP A 56 42.20 8.03 -49.16
C ASP A 56 42.24 6.52 -49.47
N SER A 57 41.97 5.67 -48.47
CA SER A 57 42.04 4.22 -48.61
C SER A 57 40.95 3.61 -49.50
N PHE A 58 39.76 4.21 -49.57
CA PHE A 58 38.59 3.55 -50.17
C PHE A 58 38.15 4.14 -51.51
N ILE A 59 38.44 5.42 -51.77
CA ILE A 59 37.90 6.14 -52.94
C ILE A 59 39.00 6.75 -53.81
N TYR A 60 39.87 7.60 -53.24
CA TYR A 60 40.72 8.48 -54.05
C TYR A 60 42.14 7.96 -54.28
N HIS A 61 42.71 7.14 -53.38
CA HIS A 61 44.11 6.67 -53.42
C HIS A 61 45.17 7.80 -53.52
N ASP A 62 44.74 9.05 -53.37
CA ASP A 62 45.54 10.25 -53.29
C ASP A 62 45.08 11.07 -52.09
N ARG A 63 46.04 11.37 -51.22
CA ARG A 63 45.79 12.01 -49.93
C ARG A 63 45.40 13.48 -50.07
N ASP A 64 45.95 14.19 -51.05
CA ASP A 64 45.69 15.61 -51.25
C ASP A 64 44.29 15.82 -51.82
N GLU A 65 43.86 14.96 -52.75
CA GLU A 65 42.47 14.94 -53.23
C GLU A 65 41.48 14.57 -52.12
N ALA A 66 41.80 13.57 -51.28
CA ALA A 66 40.96 13.17 -50.15
C ALA A 66 40.76 14.30 -49.12
N VAL A 67 41.80 15.09 -48.82
CA VAL A 67 41.70 16.26 -47.93
C VAL A 67 40.84 17.36 -48.55
N ALA A 68 41.01 17.65 -49.84
CA ALA A 68 40.22 18.69 -50.53
C ALA A 68 38.72 18.36 -50.52
N VAL A 69 38.37 17.08 -50.74
CA VAL A 69 36.98 16.60 -50.66
C VAL A 69 36.44 16.71 -49.24
N TYR A 70 37.22 16.34 -48.21
CA TYR A 70 36.82 16.49 -46.80
C TYR A 70 36.50 17.95 -46.44
N LEU A 71 37.38 18.88 -46.80
CA LEU A 71 37.20 20.31 -46.48
C LEU A 71 35.97 20.91 -47.18
N ARG A 72 35.66 20.47 -48.41
CA ARG A 72 34.48 20.96 -49.15
C ARG A 72 33.18 20.36 -48.64
N THR A 73 33.19 19.09 -48.22
CA THR A 73 31.96 18.33 -47.92
C THR A 73 31.68 18.22 -46.43
N PHE A 74 32.58 17.64 -45.64
CA PHE A 74 32.33 17.31 -44.23
C PHE A 74 32.50 18.51 -43.29
N LYS A 75 33.45 19.41 -43.57
CA LYS A 75 33.72 20.56 -42.69
C LYS A 75 32.52 21.51 -42.56
N ALA A 76 31.71 21.64 -43.61
CA ALA A 76 30.48 22.46 -43.59
C ALA A 76 29.39 21.90 -42.66
N TYR A 77 29.40 20.58 -42.37
CA TYR A 77 28.39 19.90 -41.57
C TYR A 77 28.85 19.51 -40.16
N GLU A 78 30.04 19.92 -39.74
CA GLU A 78 30.64 19.56 -38.44
C GLU A 78 29.72 19.91 -37.25
N ILE A 79 29.08 21.08 -37.28
CA ILE A 79 28.14 21.52 -36.25
C ILE A 79 26.88 20.64 -36.21
N TRP A 80 26.35 20.26 -37.37
CA TRP A 80 25.16 19.42 -37.45
C TRP A 80 25.42 18.00 -36.95
N LEU A 81 26.59 17.43 -37.28
CA LEU A 81 27.03 16.14 -36.74
C LEU A 81 27.19 16.18 -35.21
N PHE A 82 27.77 17.27 -34.68
CA PHE A 82 27.87 17.48 -33.25
C PHE A 82 26.49 17.56 -32.58
N LEU A 83 25.53 18.30 -33.16
CA LEU A 83 24.16 18.40 -32.63
C LEU A 83 23.44 17.05 -32.61
N ILE A 84 23.61 16.22 -33.65
CA ILE A 84 23.05 14.87 -33.70
C ILE A 84 23.65 14.00 -32.59
N ALA A 85 24.97 14.08 -32.37
CA ALA A 85 25.64 13.34 -31.30
C ALA A 85 25.13 13.76 -29.91
N VAL A 86 24.96 15.07 -29.67
CA VAL A 86 24.39 15.59 -28.42
C VAL A 86 22.96 15.13 -28.22
N MET A 87 22.12 15.15 -29.27
CA MET A 87 20.74 14.67 -29.22
C MET A 87 20.67 13.18 -28.90
N GLY A 88 21.57 12.37 -29.48
CA GLY A 88 21.67 10.94 -29.19
C GLY A 88 22.05 10.66 -27.74
N VAL A 89 23.04 11.39 -27.21
CA VAL A 89 23.45 11.29 -25.80
C VAL A 89 22.31 11.73 -24.88
N PHE A 90 21.63 12.84 -25.19
CA PHE A 90 20.46 13.31 -24.45
C PHE A 90 19.35 12.25 -24.42
N PHE A 91 19.02 11.66 -25.57
CA PHE A 91 17.99 10.63 -25.65
C PHE A 91 18.38 9.36 -24.87
N MET A 92 19.66 8.98 -24.87
CA MET A 92 20.17 7.86 -24.07
C MET A 92 20.01 8.11 -22.56
N ILE A 93 20.33 9.31 -22.08
CA ILE A 93 20.16 9.70 -20.67
C ILE A 93 18.69 9.73 -20.30
N PHE A 94 17.86 10.33 -21.16
CA PHE A 94 16.43 10.43 -20.94
C PHE A 94 15.79 9.05 -20.81
N ARG A 95 16.15 8.09 -21.67
CA ARG A 95 15.72 6.69 -21.53
C ARG A 95 16.16 6.08 -20.20
N ARG A 96 17.43 6.20 -19.84
CA ARG A 96 17.93 5.67 -18.55
C ARG A 96 17.23 6.29 -17.34
N TYR A 97 16.88 7.56 -17.41
CA TYR A 97 16.13 8.25 -16.38
C TYR A 97 14.71 7.68 -16.23
N LEU A 98 14.00 7.49 -17.35
CA LEU A 98 12.67 6.87 -17.36
C LEU A 98 12.68 5.43 -16.82
N ASP A 99 13.69 4.64 -17.17
CA ASP A 99 13.86 3.28 -16.66
C ASP A 99 14.05 3.28 -15.13
N SER A 100 14.84 4.22 -14.61
CA SER A 100 15.05 4.34 -13.16
C SER A 100 13.77 4.69 -12.42
N ILE A 101 12.92 5.57 -12.97
CA ILE A 101 11.62 5.91 -12.37
C ILE A 101 10.69 4.69 -12.40
N SER A 102 10.61 4.01 -13.54
CA SER A 102 9.75 2.84 -13.71
C SER A 102 10.07 1.73 -12.71
N LYS A 103 11.36 1.56 -12.38
CA LYS A 103 11.78 0.62 -11.33
C LYS A 103 11.17 0.96 -9.96
N TYR A 104 11.23 2.21 -9.52
CA TYR A 104 10.64 2.61 -8.24
C TYR A 104 9.12 2.41 -8.22
N PHE A 105 8.44 2.72 -9.32
CA PHE A 105 7.01 2.46 -9.45
C PHE A 105 6.67 0.97 -9.30
N LYS A 106 7.47 0.10 -9.93
CA LYS A 106 7.29 -1.36 -9.83
C LYS A 106 7.50 -1.85 -8.39
N GLU A 107 8.47 -1.31 -7.68
CA GLU A 107 8.71 -1.69 -6.28
C GLU A 107 7.61 -1.21 -5.34
N ILE A 108 7.08 0.01 -5.54
CA ILE A 108 5.92 0.51 -4.78
C ILE A 108 4.69 -0.36 -5.06
N ASN A 109 4.39 -0.65 -6.33
CA ASN A 109 3.26 -1.50 -6.68
C ASN A 109 3.39 -2.90 -6.08
N ARG A 110 4.60 -3.49 -6.08
CA ARG A 110 4.85 -4.76 -5.41
C ARG A 110 4.52 -4.69 -3.92
N GLY A 111 4.89 -3.60 -3.24
CA GLY A 111 4.53 -3.37 -1.84
C GLY A 111 3.01 -3.23 -1.62
N ILE A 112 2.31 -2.61 -2.56
CA ILE A 112 0.84 -2.53 -2.52
C ILE A 112 0.20 -3.90 -2.75
N ASP A 113 0.70 -4.70 -3.71
CA ASP A 113 0.17 -6.03 -3.98
C ASP A 113 0.34 -6.95 -2.75
N THR A 114 1.46 -6.86 -2.03
CA THR A 114 1.67 -7.60 -0.77
C THR A 114 0.70 -7.18 0.34
N LEU A 115 0.25 -5.91 0.39
CA LEU A 115 -0.80 -5.47 1.30
C LEU A 115 -2.14 -6.14 0.98
N VAL A 116 -2.46 -6.27 -0.31
CA VAL A 116 -3.73 -6.85 -0.80
C VAL A 116 -3.77 -8.36 -0.56
N ASN A 117 -2.65 -9.04 -0.76
CA ASN A 117 -2.55 -10.49 -0.60
C ASN A 117 -2.36 -10.95 0.87
N GLU A 118 -2.43 -10.03 1.84
CA GLU A 118 -2.27 -10.29 3.28
C GLU A 118 -0.98 -11.05 3.66
N ASP A 119 0.12 -10.83 2.93
CA ASP A 119 1.40 -11.46 3.27
C ASP A 119 1.89 -11.01 4.65
N ALA A 120 2.34 -11.96 5.48
CA ALA A 120 2.68 -11.73 6.89
C ALA A 120 3.95 -10.90 7.10
N ASN A 121 4.78 -10.73 6.07
CA ASN A 121 6.08 -10.08 6.18
C ASN A 121 6.02 -8.57 5.92
N ASP A 122 6.92 -7.85 6.58
CA ASP A 122 7.09 -6.42 6.39
C ASP A 122 7.57 -6.15 4.96
N ILE A 123 7.04 -5.10 4.37
CA ILE A 123 7.39 -4.73 3.01
C ILE A 123 8.72 -4.03 3.05
N GLY A 124 9.73 -4.63 2.44
CA GLY A 124 11.04 -4.02 2.24
C GLY A 124 11.08 -3.27 0.91
N LEU A 125 11.27 -1.95 0.96
CA LEU A 125 11.50 -1.12 -0.21
C LEU A 125 12.98 -0.69 -0.25
N PRO A 126 13.46 -0.18 -1.41
CA PRO A 126 14.79 0.37 -1.52
C PRO A 126 14.97 1.51 -0.51
N PRO A 127 16.19 1.75 0.00
CA PRO A 127 16.45 2.79 0.99
C PRO A 127 15.99 4.20 0.58
N GLU A 128 15.87 4.47 -0.72
CA GLU A 128 15.31 5.71 -1.27
C GLU A 128 13.81 5.85 -0.94
N LEU A 129 13.08 4.74 -0.89
CA LEU A 129 11.65 4.69 -0.64
C LEU A 129 11.30 4.40 0.83
N ALA A 130 12.24 4.52 1.77
CA ALA A 130 12.05 4.21 3.19
C ALA A 130 10.89 4.98 3.87
N SER A 131 10.55 6.17 3.36
CA SER A 131 9.37 6.94 3.82
C SER A 131 8.06 6.26 3.39
N THR A 132 8.00 5.87 2.12
CA THR A 132 6.87 5.13 1.55
C THR A 132 6.72 3.77 2.22
N GLU A 133 7.84 3.10 2.51
CA GLU A 133 7.89 1.83 3.26
C GLU A 133 7.21 1.93 4.61
N ARG A 134 7.63 2.90 5.44
CA ARG A 134 7.02 3.13 6.76
C ARG A 134 5.53 3.42 6.67
N LYS A 135 5.11 4.22 5.67
CA LYS A 135 3.70 4.57 5.49
C LYS A 135 2.87 3.35 5.08
N ILE A 136 3.37 2.55 4.16
CA ILE A 136 2.77 1.28 3.73
C ILE A 136 2.67 0.30 4.91
N ASN A 137 3.75 0.11 5.67
CA ASN A 137 3.75 -0.76 6.85
C ASN A 137 2.80 -0.24 7.94
N SER A 138 2.71 1.08 8.16
CA SER A 138 1.73 1.67 9.09
C SER A 138 0.28 1.40 8.66
N ILE A 139 -0.01 1.42 7.36
CA ILE A 139 -1.33 1.08 6.83
C ILE A 139 -1.62 -0.40 7.10
N ARG A 140 -0.67 -1.29 6.81
CA ARG A 140 -0.77 -2.73 7.10
C ARG A 140 -1.13 -2.97 8.58
N HIS A 141 -0.33 -2.44 9.50
CA HIS A 141 -0.58 -2.62 10.94
C HIS A 141 -1.96 -2.11 11.37
N THR A 142 -2.42 -1.00 10.79
CA THR A 142 -3.76 -0.46 11.05
C THR A 142 -4.85 -1.40 10.53
N LEU A 143 -4.68 -1.94 9.32
CA LEU A 143 -5.62 -2.89 8.72
C LEU A 143 -5.67 -4.22 9.49
N THR A 144 -4.51 -4.81 9.81
CA THR A 144 -4.42 -6.04 10.61
C THR A 144 -5.07 -5.85 11.98
N LYS A 145 -4.82 -4.71 12.63
CA LYS A 145 -5.47 -4.39 13.90
C LYS A 145 -6.98 -4.29 13.75
N ARG A 146 -7.48 -3.54 12.75
CA ARG A 146 -8.93 -3.42 12.50
C ARG A 146 -9.58 -4.77 12.18
N LYS A 147 -8.90 -5.64 11.44
CA LYS A 147 -9.37 -7.00 11.15
C LYS A 147 -9.49 -7.82 12.44
N THR A 148 -8.44 -7.83 13.25
CA THR A 148 -8.43 -8.52 14.55
C THR A 148 -9.53 -7.97 15.48
N ASP A 149 -9.67 -6.64 15.56
CA ASP A 149 -10.71 -5.99 16.36
C ASP A 149 -12.12 -6.36 15.87
N ALA A 150 -12.32 -6.48 14.55
CA ALA A 150 -13.59 -6.90 13.95
C ALA A 150 -13.90 -8.37 14.23
N GLU A 151 -12.92 -9.27 14.08
CA GLU A 151 -13.04 -10.70 14.42
C GLU A 151 -13.39 -10.89 15.89
N LEU A 152 -12.71 -10.16 16.80
CA LEU A 152 -13.02 -10.18 18.23
C LEU A 152 -14.42 -9.63 18.53
N ALA A 153 -14.85 -8.58 17.83
CA ALA A 153 -16.20 -8.04 17.99
C ALA A 153 -17.27 -9.03 17.51
N GLU A 154 -17.01 -9.73 16.40
CA GLU A 154 -17.89 -10.79 15.89
C GLU A 154 -17.95 -11.97 16.85
N GLN A 155 -16.81 -12.41 17.39
CA GLN A 155 -16.75 -13.47 18.40
C GLN A 155 -17.55 -13.09 19.65
N ARG A 156 -17.36 -11.89 20.19
CA ARG A 156 -18.13 -11.40 21.36
C ARG A 156 -19.64 -11.36 21.09
N LYS A 157 -20.04 -10.96 19.88
CA LYS A 157 -21.44 -10.97 19.45
C LYS A 157 -21.98 -12.41 19.48
N ASN A 158 -21.23 -13.37 18.92
CA ASN A 158 -21.63 -14.77 18.88
C ASN A 158 -21.71 -15.37 20.29
N ASP A 159 -20.74 -15.08 21.16
CA ASP A 159 -20.74 -15.52 22.56
C ASP A 159 -21.94 -14.97 23.33
N LEU A 160 -22.26 -13.67 23.16
CA LEU A 160 -23.43 -13.05 23.79
C LEU A 160 -24.74 -13.74 23.36
N VAL A 161 -24.88 -14.03 22.07
CA VAL A 161 -26.06 -14.75 21.54
C VAL A 161 -26.12 -16.16 22.11
N MET A 162 -24.99 -16.86 22.21
CA MET A 162 -24.93 -18.21 22.78
C MET A 162 -25.36 -18.22 24.26
N TYR A 163 -24.83 -17.29 25.06
CA TYR A 163 -25.20 -17.16 26.47
C TYR A 163 -26.69 -16.84 26.63
N LEU A 164 -27.23 -15.91 25.84
CA LEU A 164 -28.65 -15.63 25.85
C LEU A 164 -29.48 -16.88 25.52
N ALA A 165 -29.13 -17.60 24.45
CA ALA A 165 -29.87 -18.80 24.06
C ALA A 165 -29.89 -19.87 25.17
N HIS A 166 -28.76 -20.05 25.87
CA HIS A 166 -28.65 -20.96 27.00
C HIS A 166 -29.56 -20.53 28.17
N ASP A 167 -29.49 -19.25 28.55
CA ASP A 167 -30.18 -18.73 29.72
C ASP A 167 -31.69 -18.59 29.51
N LEU A 168 -32.16 -18.40 28.27
CA LEU A 168 -33.58 -18.46 27.93
C LEU A 168 -34.12 -19.90 27.89
N LYS A 169 -33.31 -20.88 27.46
CA LYS A 169 -33.74 -22.28 27.32
C LYS A 169 -34.12 -22.91 28.66
N THR A 170 -33.40 -22.58 29.72
CA THR A 170 -33.59 -23.16 31.06
C THR A 170 -34.97 -22.84 31.68
N PRO A 171 -35.37 -21.57 31.84
CA PRO A 171 -36.69 -21.22 32.34
C PRO A 171 -37.80 -21.67 31.37
N LEU A 172 -37.60 -21.55 30.05
CA LEU A 172 -38.59 -22.03 29.07
C LEU A 172 -38.87 -23.53 29.21
N SER A 173 -37.83 -24.35 29.35
CA SER A 173 -37.98 -25.80 29.56
C SER A 173 -38.70 -26.10 30.87
N SER A 174 -38.47 -25.29 31.91
CA SER A 174 -39.16 -25.42 33.20
C SER A 174 -40.66 -25.10 33.06
N VAL A 175 -41.00 -23.99 32.40
CA VAL A 175 -42.40 -23.60 32.12
C VAL A 175 -43.11 -24.72 31.35
N ILE A 176 -42.52 -25.20 30.25
CA ILE A 176 -43.10 -26.29 29.45
C ILE A 176 -43.24 -27.56 30.29
N GLY A 177 -42.26 -27.89 31.13
CA GLY A 177 -42.28 -29.06 32.00
C GLY A 177 -43.45 -29.06 32.99
N TYR A 178 -43.62 -27.98 33.75
CA TYR A 178 -44.71 -27.86 34.71
C TYR A 178 -46.09 -27.77 34.04
N LEU A 179 -46.19 -27.11 32.88
CA LEU A 179 -47.43 -27.10 32.10
C LEU A 179 -47.79 -28.50 31.55
N ASN A 180 -46.81 -29.29 31.14
CA ASN A 180 -47.04 -30.68 30.75
C ASN A 180 -47.52 -31.54 31.94
N LEU A 181 -46.91 -31.39 33.13
CA LEU A 181 -47.37 -32.09 34.35
C LEU A 181 -48.83 -31.74 34.66
N LEU A 182 -49.19 -30.45 34.59
CA LEU A 182 -50.57 -29.97 34.78
C LEU A 182 -51.55 -30.50 33.73
N ARG A 183 -51.09 -30.74 32.50
CA ARG A 183 -51.93 -31.25 31.40
C ARG A 183 -52.12 -32.76 31.46
N ASP A 184 -51.06 -33.49 31.79
CA ASP A 184 -50.99 -34.95 31.60
C ASP A 184 -51.44 -35.73 32.86
N GLU A 185 -51.43 -35.14 34.06
CA GLU A 185 -51.96 -35.76 35.28
C GLU A 185 -53.43 -35.39 35.56
N ASN A 186 -54.33 -36.38 35.39
CA ASN A 186 -55.79 -36.21 35.58
C ASN A 186 -56.26 -36.15 37.05
N GLN A 187 -55.40 -36.45 38.04
CA GLN A 187 -55.74 -36.49 39.48
C GLN A 187 -54.72 -35.72 40.32
N ILE A 188 -54.45 -34.47 39.96
CA ILE A 188 -53.63 -33.56 40.77
C ILE A 188 -54.46 -32.97 41.92
N SER A 189 -53.87 -32.86 43.13
CA SER A 189 -54.48 -32.11 44.23
C SER A 189 -54.48 -30.62 43.94
N GLU A 190 -55.50 -29.89 44.40
CA GLU A 190 -55.61 -28.46 44.11
C GLU A 190 -54.40 -27.65 44.64
N GLU A 191 -53.83 -28.09 45.76
CA GLU A 191 -52.62 -27.53 46.35
C GLU A 191 -51.37 -27.71 45.46
N LEU A 192 -51.23 -28.89 44.82
CA LEU A 192 -50.13 -29.17 43.90
C LEU A 192 -50.32 -28.46 42.55
N ARG A 193 -51.57 -28.33 42.09
CA ARG A 193 -51.93 -27.54 40.90
C ARG A 193 -51.54 -26.08 41.08
N GLU A 194 -51.93 -25.47 42.20
CA GLU A 194 -51.59 -24.08 42.51
C GLU A 194 -50.07 -23.89 42.59
N LYS A 195 -49.36 -24.84 43.20
CA LYS A 195 -47.89 -24.83 43.26
C LYS A 195 -47.25 -24.89 41.86
N TYR A 196 -47.66 -25.82 40.99
CA TYR A 196 -47.10 -25.92 39.64
C TYR A 196 -47.43 -24.70 38.77
N LEU A 197 -48.63 -24.14 38.92
CA LEU A 197 -49.02 -22.91 38.24
C LEU A 197 -48.15 -21.73 38.71
N SER A 198 -47.93 -21.59 40.02
CA SER A 198 -47.09 -20.56 40.61
C SER A 198 -45.62 -20.68 40.14
N ILE A 199 -45.05 -21.89 40.13
CA ILE A 199 -43.68 -22.10 39.62
C ILE A 199 -43.59 -21.78 38.13
N SER A 200 -44.60 -22.16 37.34
CA SER A 200 -44.63 -21.85 35.90
C SER A 200 -44.65 -20.34 35.66
N LEU A 201 -45.48 -19.60 36.42
CA LEU A 201 -45.57 -18.15 36.32
C LEU A 201 -44.25 -17.48 36.70
N ASP A 202 -43.64 -17.85 37.83
CA ASP A 202 -42.33 -17.34 38.27
C ASP A 202 -41.23 -17.55 37.21
N LYS A 203 -41.23 -18.72 36.55
CA LYS A 203 -40.25 -18.99 35.49
C LYS A 203 -40.53 -18.21 34.20
N ALA A 204 -41.80 -17.92 33.89
CA ALA A 204 -42.17 -17.07 32.77
C ALA A 204 -41.80 -15.60 33.01
N GLU A 205 -42.05 -15.08 34.22
CA GLU A 205 -41.64 -13.74 34.63
C GLU A 205 -40.11 -13.59 34.62
N ARG A 206 -39.37 -14.59 35.12
CA ARG A 206 -37.90 -14.59 35.03
C ARG A 206 -37.40 -14.60 33.59
N LEU A 207 -38.07 -15.32 32.69
CA LEU A 207 -37.74 -15.33 31.26
C LEU A 207 -37.97 -13.94 30.64
N GLU A 208 -39.05 -13.24 31.02
CA GLU A 208 -39.32 -11.87 30.59
C GLU A 208 -38.25 -10.89 31.06
N GLU A 209 -37.81 -10.98 32.33
CA GLU A 209 -36.70 -10.18 32.85
C GLU A 209 -35.42 -10.37 32.04
N LEU A 210 -35.03 -11.61 31.74
CA LEU A 210 -33.83 -11.91 30.94
C LEU A 210 -33.90 -11.32 29.53
N ILE A 211 -35.08 -11.33 28.91
CA ILE A 211 -35.32 -10.71 27.60
C ILE A 211 -35.17 -9.18 27.69
N ASN A 212 -35.74 -8.56 28.73
CA ASN A 212 -35.64 -7.12 28.95
C ASN A 212 -34.19 -6.68 29.21
N GLU A 213 -33.45 -7.40 30.07
CA GLU A 213 -32.03 -7.16 30.31
C GLU A 213 -31.21 -7.22 29.01
N PHE A 214 -31.50 -8.18 28.13
CA PHE A 214 -30.84 -8.28 26.84
C PHE A 214 -31.14 -7.09 25.90
N PHE A 215 -32.39 -6.65 25.84
CA PHE A 215 -32.77 -5.47 25.05
C PHE A 215 -32.07 -4.20 25.55
N GLU A 216 -31.93 -4.04 26.86
CA GLU A 216 -31.20 -2.92 27.46
C GLU A 216 -29.71 -2.92 27.06
N ILE A 217 -29.05 -4.07 27.11
CA ILE A 217 -27.64 -4.23 26.70
C ILE A 217 -27.44 -3.89 25.22
N THR A 218 -28.32 -4.38 24.34
CA THR A 218 -28.21 -4.13 22.90
C THR A 218 -28.47 -2.67 22.55
N ARG A 219 -29.42 -2.01 23.22
CA ARG A 219 -29.72 -0.58 23.04
C ARG A 219 -28.58 0.32 23.53
N PHE A 220 -27.94 -0.02 24.65
CA PHE A 220 -26.77 0.72 25.15
C PHE A 220 -25.58 0.64 24.17
N ASN A 221 -25.29 -0.55 23.65
CA ASN A 221 -24.22 -0.75 22.66
C ASN A 221 -24.44 0.03 21.35
N LEU A 222 -25.68 0.10 20.86
CA LEU A 222 -26.04 0.87 19.67
C LEU A 222 -25.91 2.39 19.89
N SER A 223 -26.23 2.86 21.09
CA SER A 223 -26.17 4.29 21.45
C SER A 223 -24.73 4.77 21.59
N THR A 224 -23.86 3.98 22.23
CA THR A 224 -22.42 4.27 22.36
C THR A 224 -21.71 4.27 21.00
N SER A 225 -22.13 3.40 20.07
CA SER A 225 -21.57 3.33 18.71
C SER A 225 -21.85 4.58 17.86
N ARG A 226 -23.00 5.25 18.05
CA ARG A 226 -23.33 6.52 17.37
C ARG A 226 -22.56 7.72 17.93
N LEU A 227 -22.27 7.73 19.23
CA LEU A 227 -21.51 8.81 19.87
C LEU A 227 -20.03 8.79 19.48
N CYS A 228 -19.44 7.60 19.25
CA CYS A 228 -18.05 7.50 18.79
C CYS A 228 -17.87 7.91 17.31
N THR A 229 -18.86 7.66 16.45
CA THR A 229 -18.81 8.06 15.04
C THR A 229 -19.02 9.56 14.84
N ALA A 230 -19.83 10.22 15.67
CA ALA A 230 -20.04 11.67 15.61
C ALA A 230 -18.84 12.52 16.08
N LYS A 231 -17.90 11.95 16.86
CA LYS A 231 -16.71 12.66 17.38
C LYS A 231 -15.48 12.53 16.47
N SER A 232 -15.59 11.77 15.38
CA SER A 232 -14.51 11.47 14.43
C SER A 232 -14.63 12.25 13.10
N ILE A 233 -15.65 13.11 12.94
CA ILE A 233 -15.85 13.98 11.77
C ILE A 233 -15.44 15.40 12.13
#